data_AF-Q8STV8-F1
#
_entry.id   AF-Q8STV8-F1
#
_cell.length_a   1.000
_cell.length_b   1.000
_cell.length_c   1.000
_cell.angle_alpha   90.00
_cell.angle_beta   90.00
_cell.angle_gamma   90.00
#
_symmetry.space_group_name_H-M   'P 1'
#
loop_
_entity.id
_entity.type
_entity.pdbx_description
1 polymer ?
#
loop_
_entity_poly.entity_id
_entity_poly.type
_entity_poly.pdbx_seq_one_letter_code
_entity_poly.pdbx_strand_id
1 'polypeptide(L)'
;MESLIRKLNKWHELKKEHLLLLHERRQREVERAVGEAKKTRNIKALLRILATDADKCKGLKEFLDEEFKRSISFNSKERISMIVECMRILGLECENYRLMLIDHLENVCSRVSKACVAARIKSLGELREYDMTNGLKIHEYIERRIDGEIDRYMERIPVGNPRELDGWLNEMVDVCKYRPKVVETYGDLEIKYFSMCLGIVMLNDRVSAVEDVVYLVNKIHRRSSAVGVCIDNEMMGKLKEYEMLEEGEIKALFQK
;
A
#
# COMPACT_ATOMS: atom_id res chain seq x y z
N MET A 1 37.51 60.21 -10.07
CA MET A 1 37.11 59.00 -9.33
C MET A 1 35.81 59.16 -8.55
N GLU A 2 35.63 60.22 -7.74
CA GLU A 2 34.42 60.41 -6.91
C GLU A 2 33.08 60.44 -7.67
N SER A 3 33.05 60.99 -8.88
CA SER A 3 31.84 61.02 -9.74
C SER A 3 31.40 59.62 -10.18
N LEU A 4 32.34 58.72 -10.45
CA LEU A 4 32.06 57.33 -10.81
C LEU A 4 31.53 56.54 -9.61
N ILE A 5 32.14 56.73 -8.43
CA ILE A 5 31.69 56.11 -7.17
C ILE A 5 30.26 56.55 -6.83
N ARG A 6 29.94 57.85 -6.98
CA ARG A 6 28.57 58.36 -6.77
C ARG A 6 27.54 57.74 -7.73
N LYS A 7 27.89 57.58 -9.01
CA LYS A 7 27.01 56.92 -9.99
C LYS A 7 26.81 55.43 -9.67
N LEU A 8 27.87 54.74 -9.24
CA LEU A 8 27.80 53.33 -8.87
C LEU A 8 26.89 53.11 -7.65
N ASN A 9 27.04 53.93 -6.61
CA ASN A 9 26.19 53.88 -5.41
C ASN A 9 24.73 54.17 -5.75
N LYS A 10 24.47 55.18 -6.59
CA LYS A 10 23.11 55.49 -7.04
C LYS A 10 22.48 54.36 -7.84
N TRP A 11 23.26 53.71 -8.71
CA TRP A 11 22.79 52.53 -9.44
C TRP A 11 22.48 51.36 -8.51
N HIS A 12 23.30 51.13 -7.48
CA HIS A 12 23.06 50.06 -6.52
C HIS A 12 21.75 50.28 -5.73
N GLU A 13 21.49 51.51 -5.28
CA GLU A 13 20.24 51.85 -4.60
C GLU A 13 19.03 51.71 -5.52
N LEU A 14 19.10 52.22 -6.76
CA LEU A 14 18.03 52.04 -7.74
C LEU A 14 17.76 50.56 -8.05
N LYS A 15 18.80 49.71 -8.07
CA LYS A 15 18.64 48.26 -8.25
C LYS A 15 17.92 47.62 -7.06
N LYS A 16 18.21 48.05 -5.82
CA LYS A 16 17.49 47.57 -4.62
C LYS A 16 16.02 48.00 -4.66
N GLU A 17 15.75 49.27 -4.96
CA GLU A 17 14.39 49.79 -5.10
C GLU A 17 13.60 49.04 -6.18
N HIS A 18 14.22 48.79 -7.34
CA HIS A 18 13.57 48.04 -8.41
C HIS A 18 13.23 46.60 -8.01
N LEU A 19 14.13 45.92 -7.29
CA LEU A 19 13.87 44.57 -6.78
C LEU A 19 12.72 44.55 -5.77
N LEU A 20 12.64 45.56 -4.89
CA LEU A 20 11.53 45.71 -3.94
C LEU A 20 10.20 45.90 -4.69
N LEU A 21 10.15 46.79 -5.68
CA LEU A 21 8.95 47.02 -6.49
C LEU A 21 8.49 45.76 -7.24
N LEU A 22 9.42 44.99 -7.80
CA LEU A 22 9.11 43.71 -8.44
C LEU A 22 8.54 42.71 -7.43
N HIS A 23 9.11 42.64 -6.23
CA HIS A 23 8.62 41.75 -5.18
C HIS A 23 7.21 42.14 -4.71
N GLU A 24 6.94 43.43 -4.47
CA GLU A 24 5.62 43.92 -4.09
C GLU A 24 4.57 43.72 -5.18
N ARG A 25 4.97 43.86 -6.45
CA ARG A 25 4.09 43.56 -7.58
C ARG A 25 3.73 42.08 -7.59
N ARG A 26 4.72 41.18 -7.47
CA ARG A 26 4.48 39.74 -7.43
C ARG A 26 3.62 39.35 -6.23
N GLN A 27 3.87 39.93 -5.06
CA GLN A 27 3.07 39.73 -3.85
C GLN A 27 1.59 40.04 -4.11
N ARG A 28 1.29 41.21 -4.69
CA ARG A 28 -0.09 41.63 -5.02
C ARG A 28 -0.76 40.78 -6.11
N GLU A 29 0.01 40.23 -7.04
CA GLU A 29 -0.50 39.30 -8.06
C GLU A 29 -0.86 37.95 -7.42
N VAL A 30 0.01 37.42 -6.55
CA VAL A 30 -0.21 36.17 -5.82
C VAL A 30 -1.39 36.29 -4.87
N GLU A 31 -1.50 37.37 -4.08
CA GLU A 31 -2.63 37.59 -3.17
C GLU A 31 -3.97 37.61 -3.90
N ARG A 32 -4.03 38.23 -5.09
CA ARG A 32 -5.22 38.20 -5.95
C ARG A 32 -5.54 36.80 -6.45
N ALA A 33 -4.55 36.07 -6.94
CA ALA A 33 -4.73 34.70 -7.42
C ALA A 33 -5.17 33.75 -6.31
N VAL A 34 -4.59 33.87 -5.11
CA VAL A 34 -5.00 33.14 -3.91
C VAL A 34 -6.43 33.50 -3.51
N GLY A 35 -6.77 34.78 -3.49
CA GLY A 35 -8.14 35.24 -3.21
C GLY A 35 -9.17 34.63 -4.17
N GLU A 36 -8.85 34.57 -5.46
CA GLU A 36 -9.71 33.94 -6.46
C GLU A 36 -9.81 32.41 -6.28
N ALA A 37 -8.70 31.75 -5.98
CA ALA A 37 -8.69 30.31 -5.69
C ALA A 37 -9.53 29.98 -4.45
N LYS A 38 -9.50 30.83 -3.40
CA LYS A 38 -10.35 30.69 -2.20
C LYS A 38 -11.83 30.86 -2.54
N LYS A 39 -12.18 31.91 -3.28
CA LYS A 39 -13.58 32.18 -3.70
C LYS A 39 -14.18 31.05 -4.53
N THR A 40 -13.40 30.53 -5.47
CA THR A 40 -13.80 29.42 -6.35
C THR A 40 -13.59 28.04 -5.72
N ARG A 41 -12.99 27.99 -4.53
CA ARG A 41 -12.61 26.75 -3.82
C ARG A 41 -11.76 25.82 -4.68
N ASN A 42 -10.92 26.38 -5.56
CA ASN A 42 -10.12 25.65 -6.52
C ASN A 42 -8.75 25.28 -5.93
N ILE A 43 -8.69 24.14 -5.25
CA ILE A 43 -7.47 23.62 -4.63
C ILE A 43 -6.37 23.38 -5.66
N LYS A 44 -6.71 22.93 -6.88
CA LYS A 44 -5.72 22.70 -7.94
C LYS A 44 -5.04 24.00 -8.39
N ALA A 45 -5.81 25.09 -8.50
CA ALA A 45 -5.25 26.41 -8.77
C ALA A 45 -4.37 26.88 -7.61
N LEU A 46 -4.83 26.70 -6.37
CA LEU A 46 -4.05 27.05 -5.18
C LEU A 46 -2.71 26.31 -5.13
N LEU A 47 -2.70 25.01 -5.41
CA LEU A 47 -1.50 24.18 -5.43
C LEU A 47 -0.49 24.66 -6.49
N ARG A 48 -0.96 25.05 -7.68
CA ARG A 48 -0.10 25.64 -8.73
C ARG A 48 0.55 26.94 -8.28
N ILE A 49 -0.17 27.77 -7.53
CA ILE A 49 0.37 29.02 -6.98
C ILE A 49 1.42 28.68 -5.93
N LEU A 50 1.10 27.79 -4.98
CA LEU A 50 2.00 27.35 -3.91
C LEU A 50 3.30 26.76 -4.45
N ALA A 51 3.26 26.01 -5.56
CA ALA A 51 4.46 25.44 -6.18
C ALA A 51 5.49 26.50 -6.63
N THR A 52 5.07 27.75 -6.84
CA THR A 52 5.94 28.83 -7.35
C THR A 52 6.14 29.98 -6.37
N ASP A 53 5.15 30.25 -5.50
CA ASP A 53 5.14 31.41 -4.62
C ASP A 53 4.64 31.07 -3.20
N ALA A 54 5.03 29.90 -2.67
CA ALA A 54 4.67 29.48 -1.31
C ALA A 54 4.95 30.55 -0.24
N ASP A 55 6.09 31.24 -0.34
CA ASP A 55 6.54 32.30 0.57
C ASP A 55 5.58 33.50 0.63
N LYS A 56 4.80 33.70 -0.42
CA LYS A 56 3.87 34.83 -0.58
C LYS A 56 2.44 34.48 -0.18
N CYS A 57 2.15 33.20 0.05
CA CYS A 57 0.83 32.67 0.34
C CYS A 57 0.56 32.64 1.85
N LYS A 58 0.00 33.72 2.39
CA LYS A 58 -0.33 33.86 3.83
C LYS A 58 -1.81 33.59 4.10
N GLY A 59 -2.15 33.18 5.33
CA GLY A 59 -3.55 33.07 5.79
C GLY A 59 -4.36 31.96 5.11
N LEU A 60 -3.71 30.84 4.77
CA LEU A 60 -4.35 29.69 4.13
C LEU A 60 -4.80 28.59 5.09
N LYS A 61 -4.32 28.59 6.35
CA LYS A 61 -4.57 27.51 7.32
C LYS A 61 -6.06 27.24 7.52
N GLU A 62 -6.84 28.26 7.86
CA GLU A 62 -8.29 28.13 8.11
C GLU A 62 -9.04 27.63 6.88
N PHE A 63 -8.71 28.17 5.70
CA PHE A 63 -9.31 27.73 4.44
C PHE A 63 -9.00 26.25 4.15
N LEU A 64 -7.74 25.83 4.32
CA LEU A 64 -7.35 24.44 4.11
C LEU A 64 -7.97 23.51 5.16
N ASP A 65 -8.15 23.96 6.40
CA ASP A 65 -8.85 23.20 7.46
C ASP A 65 -10.31 22.93 7.10
N GLU A 66 -11.05 23.96 6.68
CA GLU A 66 -12.43 23.83 6.23
C GLU A 66 -12.55 22.91 5.01
N GLU A 67 -11.69 23.11 4.02
CA GLU A 67 -11.71 22.30 2.80
C GLU A 67 -11.31 20.85 3.07
N PHE A 68 -10.42 20.59 4.03
CA PHE A 68 -10.03 19.24 4.44
C PHE A 68 -11.21 18.51 5.07
N LYS A 69 -11.84 19.12 6.09
CA LYS A 69 -13.05 18.60 6.76
C LYS A 69 -14.17 18.32 5.77
N ARG A 70 -14.39 19.28 4.86
CA ARG A 70 -15.38 19.13 3.79
C ARG A 70 -15.04 17.98 2.86
N SER A 71 -13.78 17.85 2.43
CA SER A 71 -13.36 16.78 1.52
C SER A 71 -13.44 15.40 2.16
N ILE A 72 -13.18 15.29 3.46
CA ILE A 72 -13.44 14.09 4.28
C ILE A 72 -14.92 13.73 4.23
N SER A 73 -15.82 14.68 4.51
CA SER A 73 -17.28 14.42 4.51
C SER A 73 -17.82 13.94 3.15
N PHE A 74 -17.24 14.42 2.04
CA PHE A 74 -17.58 13.98 0.68
C PHE A 74 -16.76 12.77 0.19
N ASN A 75 -15.84 12.26 1.01
CA ASN A 75 -14.93 11.18 0.67
C ASN A 75 -14.15 11.40 -0.65
N SER A 76 -13.70 12.63 -0.90
CA SER A 76 -13.03 13.00 -2.15
C SER A 76 -11.51 12.79 -2.04
N LYS A 77 -11.05 11.55 -2.32
CA LYS A 77 -9.64 11.13 -2.24
C LYS A 77 -8.65 12.13 -2.86
N GLU A 78 -8.84 12.44 -4.13
CA GLU A 78 -7.97 13.34 -4.91
C GLU A 78 -7.91 14.73 -4.28
N ARG A 79 -9.05 15.24 -3.82
CA ARG A 79 -9.13 16.56 -3.20
C ARG A 79 -8.43 16.56 -1.84
N ILE A 80 -8.60 15.52 -1.04
CA ILE A 80 -7.89 15.34 0.24
C ILE A 80 -6.37 15.35 -0.03
N SER A 81 -5.89 14.54 -0.98
CA SER A 81 -4.46 14.47 -1.29
C SER A 81 -3.90 15.82 -1.77
N MET A 82 -4.62 16.57 -2.61
CA MET A 82 -4.19 17.91 -3.03
C MET A 82 -4.16 18.91 -1.85
N ILE A 83 -5.09 18.80 -0.90
CA ILE A 83 -5.10 19.66 0.31
C ILE A 83 -3.92 19.32 1.21
N VAL A 84 -3.64 18.03 1.42
CA VAL A 84 -2.46 17.56 2.17
C VAL A 84 -1.18 18.10 1.52
N GLU A 85 -1.09 18.07 0.19
CA GLU A 85 0.05 18.65 -0.51
C GLU A 85 0.19 20.16 -0.28
N CYS A 86 -0.92 20.91 -0.32
CA CYS A 86 -0.92 22.34 0.02
C CYS A 86 -0.39 22.57 1.44
N MET A 87 -0.89 21.79 2.42
CA MET A 87 -0.47 21.89 3.82
C MET A 87 1.02 21.58 4.00
N ARG A 88 1.53 20.55 3.30
CA ARG A 88 2.93 20.15 3.30
C ARG A 88 3.84 21.26 2.74
N ILE A 89 3.48 21.87 1.61
CA ILE A 89 4.26 22.98 1.01
C ILE A 89 4.32 24.17 1.96
N LEU A 90 3.23 24.44 2.67
CA LEU A 90 3.14 25.53 3.65
C LEU A 90 3.80 25.22 5.01
N GLY A 91 4.29 24.00 5.21
CA GLY A 91 4.90 23.58 6.48
C GLY A 91 3.93 23.62 7.66
N LEU A 92 2.63 23.37 7.42
CA LEU A 92 1.63 23.37 8.49
C LEU A 92 1.79 22.14 9.40
N GLU A 93 1.49 22.30 10.68
CA GLU A 93 1.46 21.17 11.62
C GLU A 93 0.37 20.17 11.22
N CYS A 94 0.79 18.92 11.00
CA CYS A 94 -0.02 17.91 10.33
C CYS A 94 -0.66 16.88 11.27
N GLU A 95 -0.31 16.81 12.55
CA GLU A 95 -0.70 15.66 13.39
C GLU A 95 -2.23 15.58 13.60
N ASN A 96 -2.90 16.70 13.82
CA ASN A 96 -4.36 16.71 13.94
C ASN A 96 -5.04 16.26 12.63
N TYR A 97 -4.54 16.72 11.48
CA TYR A 97 -5.06 16.30 10.17
C TYR A 97 -4.82 14.83 9.90
N ARG A 98 -3.66 14.31 10.33
CA ARG A 98 -3.32 12.89 10.26
C ARG A 98 -4.30 12.06 11.07
N LEU A 99 -4.57 12.42 12.33
CA LEU A 99 -5.54 11.71 13.17
C LEU A 99 -6.95 11.74 12.59
N MET A 100 -7.38 12.91 12.10
CA MET A 100 -8.69 13.04 11.43
C MET A 100 -8.80 12.16 10.17
N LEU A 101 -7.74 12.08 9.38
CA LEU A 101 -7.73 11.21 8.22
C LEU A 101 -7.74 9.75 8.62
N ILE A 102 -6.97 9.35 9.64
CA ILE A 102 -6.98 7.98 10.15
C ILE A 102 -8.39 7.56 10.60
N ASP A 103 -9.08 8.39 11.38
CA ASP A 103 -10.45 8.11 11.81
C ASP A 103 -11.41 7.96 10.62
N HIS A 104 -11.30 8.83 9.62
CA HIS A 104 -12.05 8.70 8.37
C HIS A 104 -11.74 7.38 7.65
N LEU A 105 -10.47 7.01 7.55
CA LEU A 105 -10.04 5.77 6.90
C LEU A 105 -10.52 4.52 7.65
N GLU A 106 -10.57 4.55 8.98
CA GLU A 106 -11.18 3.48 9.78
C GLU A 106 -12.68 3.33 9.46
N ASN A 107 -13.38 4.45 9.32
CA ASN A 107 -14.78 4.47 8.91
C ASN A 107 -14.99 3.96 7.47
N VAL A 108 -14.06 4.23 6.55
CA VAL A 108 -14.08 3.67 5.18
C VAL A 108 -13.82 2.17 5.22
N CYS A 109 -12.81 1.71 5.97
CA CYS A 109 -12.45 0.31 6.11
C CYS A 109 -13.56 -0.53 6.75
N SER A 110 -14.23 -0.02 7.78
CA SER A 110 -15.28 -0.77 8.49
C SER A 110 -16.47 -1.15 7.58
N ARG A 111 -16.66 -0.43 6.46
CA ARG A 111 -17.68 -0.71 5.46
C ARG A 111 -17.28 -1.81 4.47
N VAL A 112 -16.00 -2.17 4.40
CA VAL A 112 -15.51 -3.26 3.56
C VAL A 112 -15.80 -4.58 4.28
N SER A 113 -17.03 -5.08 4.12
CA SER A 113 -17.53 -6.29 4.78
C SER A 113 -16.74 -7.55 4.39
N LYS A 114 -16.43 -8.42 5.36
CA LYS A 114 -16.18 -9.88 5.26
C LYS A 114 -15.33 -10.42 4.10
N ALA A 115 -14.58 -9.59 3.38
CA ALA A 115 -13.70 -10.06 2.32
C ALA A 115 -12.57 -10.91 2.92
N CYS A 116 -12.01 -11.83 2.13
CA CYS A 116 -10.82 -12.59 2.52
C CYS A 116 -9.67 -11.62 2.92
N VAL A 117 -8.73 -12.07 3.75
CA VAL A 117 -7.55 -11.30 4.21
C VAL A 117 -6.84 -10.64 3.02
N ALA A 118 -6.59 -11.36 1.93
CA ALA A 118 -5.93 -10.81 0.75
C ALA A 118 -6.70 -9.59 0.17
N ALA A 119 -8.02 -9.68 0.09
CA ALA A 119 -8.85 -8.57 -0.36
C ALA A 119 -8.85 -7.40 0.63
N ARG A 120 -8.86 -7.66 1.94
CA ARG A 120 -8.75 -6.61 2.98
C ARG A 120 -7.41 -5.88 2.89
N ILE A 121 -6.30 -6.61 2.71
CA ILE A 121 -4.97 -6.03 2.52
C ILE A 121 -4.94 -5.17 1.27
N LYS A 122 -5.51 -5.64 0.15
CA LYS A 122 -5.62 -4.84 -1.07
C LYS A 122 -6.39 -3.54 -0.85
N SER A 123 -7.56 -3.60 -0.20
CA SER A 123 -8.36 -2.41 0.12
C SER A 123 -7.63 -1.44 1.06
N LEU A 124 -6.86 -1.94 2.03
CA LEU A 124 -5.98 -1.11 2.87
C LEU A 124 -4.91 -0.41 2.01
N GLY A 125 -4.33 -1.11 1.03
CA GLY A 125 -3.38 -0.55 0.08
C GLY A 125 -3.96 0.61 -0.75
N GLU A 126 -5.22 0.50 -1.18
CA GLU A 126 -5.93 1.56 -1.93
C GLU A 126 -6.15 2.84 -1.10
N LEU A 127 -6.07 2.77 0.23
CA LEU A 127 -6.16 3.97 1.07
C LEU A 127 -4.95 4.89 0.96
N ARG A 128 -3.84 4.44 0.37
CA ARG A 128 -2.68 5.30 0.10
C ARG A 128 -3.02 6.47 -0.82
N GLU A 129 -4.09 6.35 -1.62
CA GLU A 129 -4.58 7.41 -2.51
C GLU A 129 -5.03 8.68 -1.78
N TYR A 130 -5.37 8.60 -0.49
CA TYR A 130 -5.76 9.77 0.31
C TYR A 130 -4.56 10.67 0.68
N ASP A 131 -3.33 10.13 0.64
CA ASP A 131 -2.09 10.86 0.91
C ASP A 131 -0.97 10.41 -0.05
N MET A 132 -1.15 10.70 -1.34
CA MET A 132 -0.17 10.32 -2.37
C MET A 132 1.17 11.05 -2.22
N THR A 133 1.17 12.21 -1.54
CA THR A 133 2.37 13.04 -1.36
C THR A 133 3.15 12.69 -0.10
N ASN A 134 2.64 11.74 0.68
CA ASN A 134 3.19 11.35 1.97
C ASN A 134 3.31 12.53 2.95
N GLY A 135 2.40 13.50 2.86
CA GLY A 135 2.40 14.71 3.67
C GLY A 135 1.91 14.48 5.10
N LEU A 136 1.03 13.51 5.30
CA LEU A 136 0.51 13.10 6.61
C LEU A 136 1.10 11.78 7.11
N LYS A 137 1.97 11.13 6.32
CA LYS A 137 2.58 9.84 6.66
C LYS A 137 1.56 8.75 6.99
N ILE A 138 0.45 8.73 6.24
CA ILE A 138 -0.60 7.74 6.42
C ILE A 138 -0.14 6.33 5.99
N HIS A 139 0.87 6.23 5.12
CA HIS A 139 1.47 4.95 4.74
C HIS A 139 1.92 4.13 5.97
N GLU A 140 2.48 4.76 7.00
CA GLU A 140 2.90 4.07 8.22
C GLU A 140 1.72 3.42 8.96
N TYR A 141 0.57 4.10 8.99
CA TYR A 141 -0.66 3.56 9.57
C TYR A 141 -1.19 2.39 8.74
N ILE A 142 -1.21 2.55 7.42
CA ILE A 142 -1.67 1.51 6.49
C ILE A 142 -0.79 0.25 6.61
N GLU A 143 0.53 0.41 6.62
CA GLU A 143 1.48 -0.69 6.77
C GLU A 143 1.29 -1.43 8.09
N ARG A 144 1.18 -0.71 9.21
CA ARG A 144 0.87 -1.34 10.51
C ARG A 144 -0.47 -2.08 10.50
N ARG A 145 -1.49 -1.57 9.83
CA ARG A 145 -2.79 -2.26 9.72
C ARG A 145 -2.71 -3.51 8.85
N ILE A 146 -1.94 -3.47 7.77
CA ILE A 146 -1.67 -4.64 6.93
C ILE A 146 -0.92 -5.70 7.74
N ASP A 147 0.13 -5.32 8.45
CA ASP A 147 0.89 -6.24 9.32
C ASP A 147 -0.04 -6.92 10.34
N GLY A 148 -0.92 -6.15 11.00
CA GLY A 148 -1.90 -6.71 11.93
C GLY A 148 -2.97 -7.61 11.30
N GLU A 149 -3.31 -7.42 10.01
CA GLU A 149 -4.16 -8.38 9.28
C GLU A 149 -3.41 -9.68 9.00
N ILE A 150 -2.12 -9.59 8.63
CA ILE A 150 -1.27 -10.74 8.37
C ILE A 150 -1.02 -11.53 9.65
N ASP A 151 -0.72 -10.86 10.77
CA ASP A 151 -0.51 -11.52 12.06
C ASP A 151 -1.75 -12.32 12.49
N ARG A 152 -2.95 -11.70 12.43
CA ARG A 152 -4.22 -12.40 12.72
C ARG A 152 -4.49 -13.59 11.81
N TYR A 153 -4.03 -13.52 10.56
CA TYR A 153 -4.19 -14.61 9.60
C TYR A 153 -3.24 -15.78 9.92
N MET A 154 -2.00 -15.45 10.33
CA MET A 154 -1.00 -16.43 10.78
C MET A 154 -1.34 -17.09 12.11
N GLU A 155 -2.08 -16.41 12.99
CA GLU A 155 -2.59 -17.02 14.23
C GLU A 155 -3.65 -18.11 14.01
N ARG A 156 -4.24 -18.20 12.81
CA ARG A 156 -5.41 -19.05 12.51
C ARG A 156 -5.12 -20.19 11.53
N ILE A 157 -3.90 -20.71 11.51
CA ILE A 157 -3.52 -21.80 10.60
C ILE A 157 -4.38 -23.05 10.91
N PRO A 158 -5.23 -23.52 9.98
CA PRO A 158 -6.16 -24.62 10.22
C PRO A 158 -5.49 -25.97 9.99
N VAL A 159 -4.58 -26.35 10.89
CA VAL A 159 -3.74 -27.56 10.75
C VAL A 159 -4.47 -28.90 10.89
N GLY A 160 -5.75 -28.89 11.26
CA GLY A 160 -6.55 -30.10 11.53
C GLY A 160 -7.56 -30.49 10.45
N ASN A 161 -7.78 -29.62 9.45
CA ASN A 161 -8.76 -29.86 8.39
C ASN A 161 -8.13 -29.57 7.02
N PRO A 162 -7.95 -30.58 6.14
CA PRO A 162 -7.24 -30.40 4.88
C PRO A 162 -7.96 -29.44 3.92
N ARG A 163 -9.29 -29.36 3.99
CA ARG A 163 -10.07 -28.43 3.15
C ARG A 163 -9.86 -26.98 3.59
N GLU A 164 -9.84 -26.74 4.89
CA GLU A 164 -9.58 -25.40 5.44
C GLU A 164 -8.12 -24.99 5.21
N LEU A 165 -7.19 -25.92 5.38
CA LEU A 165 -5.76 -25.69 5.09
C LEU A 165 -5.52 -25.40 3.62
N ASP A 166 -6.22 -26.07 2.70
CA ASP A 166 -6.15 -25.78 1.28
C ASP A 166 -6.61 -24.34 0.96
N GLY A 167 -7.76 -23.94 1.52
CA GLY A 167 -8.27 -22.58 1.37
C GLY A 167 -7.31 -21.53 1.94
N TRP A 168 -6.72 -21.83 3.10
CA TRP A 168 -5.69 -20.99 3.72
C TRP A 168 -4.46 -20.90 2.80
N LEU A 169 -3.86 -22.01 2.37
CA LEU A 169 -2.68 -22.01 1.50
C LEU A 169 -2.91 -21.31 0.16
N ASN A 170 -4.12 -21.37 -0.40
CA ASN A 170 -4.48 -20.62 -1.61
C ASN A 170 -4.48 -19.10 -1.38
N GLU A 171 -5.05 -18.65 -0.27
CA GLU A 171 -5.05 -17.23 0.10
C GLU A 171 -3.64 -16.72 0.44
N MET A 172 -2.81 -17.58 1.04
CA MET A 172 -1.45 -17.27 1.44
C MET A 172 -0.56 -16.84 0.27
N VAL A 173 -0.84 -17.33 -0.96
CA VAL A 173 -0.14 -16.92 -2.19
C VAL A 173 -0.23 -15.40 -2.40
N ASP A 174 -1.38 -14.80 -2.10
CA ASP A 174 -1.57 -13.35 -2.22
C ASP A 174 -1.03 -12.61 -0.99
N VAL A 175 -1.16 -13.18 0.20
CA VAL A 175 -0.65 -12.58 1.46
C VAL A 175 0.87 -12.46 1.45
N CYS A 176 1.59 -13.45 0.93
CA CYS A 176 3.07 -13.46 0.86
C CYS A 176 3.66 -12.29 0.07
N LYS A 177 2.90 -11.73 -0.89
CA LYS A 177 3.31 -10.54 -1.66
C LYS A 177 3.53 -9.32 -0.78
N TYR A 178 2.85 -9.25 0.36
CA TYR A 178 2.90 -8.12 1.28
C TYR A 178 3.91 -8.29 2.42
N ARG A 179 4.20 -9.54 2.83
CA ARG A 179 5.22 -9.86 3.84
C ARG A 179 5.98 -11.13 3.48
N PRO A 180 7.09 -11.03 2.73
CA PRO A 180 7.84 -12.20 2.25
C PRO A 180 8.38 -13.12 3.34
N LYS A 181 8.65 -12.59 4.56
CA LYS A 181 9.13 -13.40 5.69
C LYS A 181 8.15 -14.49 6.12
N VAL A 182 6.88 -14.38 5.75
CA VAL A 182 5.86 -15.38 6.08
C VAL A 182 5.97 -16.63 5.19
N VAL A 183 6.67 -16.53 4.05
CA VAL A 183 6.94 -17.64 3.12
C VAL A 183 7.71 -18.78 3.79
N GLU A 184 8.53 -18.49 4.80
CA GLU A 184 9.30 -19.51 5.52
C GLU A 184 8.40 -20.59 6.15
N THR A 185 7.19 -20.22 6.59
CA THR A 185 6.21 -21.14 7.15
C THR A 185 5.37 -21.89 6.11
N TYR A 186 5.45 -21.47 4.84
CA TYR A 186 4.59 -21.99 3.78
C TYR A 186 4.94 -23.42 3.37
N GLY A 187 6.24 -23.71 3.20
CA GLY A 187 6.71 -25.03 2.74
C GLY A 187 6.31 -26.16 3.68
N ASP A 188 6.50 -25.96 4.99
CA ASP A 188 6.12 -26.92 6.02
C ASP A 188 4.61 -27.21 6.03
N LEU A 189 3.79 -26.17 5.81
CA LEU A 189 2.34 -26.29 5.78
C LEU A 189 1.84 -26.96 4.50
N GLU A 190 2.51 -26.74 3.36
CA GLU A 190 2.23 -27.47 2.12
C GLU A 190 2.53 -28.96 2.27
N ILE A 191 3.66 -29.33 2.87
CA ILE A 191 4.00 -30.73 3.12
C ILE A 191 3.04 -31.37 4.13
N LYS A 192 2.58 -30.61 5.12
CA LYS A 192 1.54 -31.07 6.04
C LYS A 192 0.21 -31.30 5.31
N TYR A 193 -0.22 -30.36 4.47
CA TYR A 193 -1.41 -30.51 3.63
C TYR A 193 -1.30 -31.74 2.73
N PHE A 194 -0.16 -31.91 2.07
CA PHE A 194 0.13 -33.08 1.23
C PHE A 194 -0.05 -34.38 2.01
N SER A 195 0.57 -34.49 3.18
CA SER A 195 0.51 -35.67 4.04
C SER A 195 -0.92 -36.00 4.50
N MET A 196 -1.70 -34.98 4.85
CA MET A 196 -3.11 -35.14 5.23
C MET A 196 -3.96 -35.65 4.05
N CYS A 197 -3.75 -35.11 2.85
CA CYS A 197 -4.47 -35.55 1.65
C CYS A 197 -4.06 -36.97 1.24
N LEU A 198 -2.77 -37.32 1.29
CA LEU A 198 -2.31 -38.69 1.04
C LEU A 198 -3.01 -39.69 1.96
N GLY A 199 -3.11 -39.41 3.27
CA GLY A 199 -3.82 -40.28 4.21
C GLY A 199 -5.29 -40.53 3.86
N ILE A 200 -5.96 -39.59 3.18
CA ILE A 200 -7.34 -39.75 2.70
C ILE A 200 -7.38 -40.55 1.40
N VAL A 201 -6.52 -40.20 0.44
CA VAL A 201 -6.42 -40.89 -0.85
C VAL A 201 -6.09 -42.38 -0.66
N MET A 202 -5.37 -42.71 0.41
CA MET A 202 -5.05 -44.09 0.77
C MET A 202 -6.23 -44.96 1.20
N LEU A 203 -7.42 -44.39 1.35
CA LEU A 203 -8.65 -45.12 1.61
C LEU A 203 -9.37 -45.57 0.32
N ASN A 204 -8.93 -45.09 -0.85
CA ASN A 204 -9.50 -45.42 -2.16
C ASN A 204 -8.85 -46.67 -2.79
N ASP A 205 -9.45 -47.21 -3.85
CA ASP A 205 -8.83 -48.27 -4.64
C ASP A 205 -7.54 -47.79 -5.35
N ARG A 206 -6.65 -48.72 -5.68
CA ARG A 206 -5.28 -48.43 -6.13
C ARG A 206 -5.23 -47.60 -7.41
N VAL A 207 -6.18 -47.74 -8.33
CA VAL A 207 -6.17 -47.01 -9.61
C VAL A 207 -6.61 -45.58 -9.39
N SER A 208 -7.73 -45.38 -8.68
CA SER A 208 -8.23 -44.04 -8.30
C SER A 208 -7.21 -43.27 -7.46
N ALA A 209 -6.49 -43.98 -6.56
CA ALA A 209 -5.47 -43.38 -5.71
C ALA A 209 -4.28 -42.79 -6.49
N VAL A 210 -3.89 -43.39 -7.62
CA VAL A 210 -2.77 -42.88 -8.44
C VAL A 210 -3.17 -41.58 -9.15
N GLU A 211 -4.35 -41.52 -9.75
CA GLU A 211 -4.84 -40.31 -10.44
C GLU A 211 -4.98 -39.13 -9.45
N ASP A 212 -5.52 -39.39 -8.26
CA ASP A 212 -5.66 -38.41 -7.20
C ASP A 212 -4.30 -37.87 -6.70
N VAL A 213 -3.28 -38.74 -6.60
CA VAL A 213 -1.91 -38.33 -6.24
C VAL A 213 -1.28 -37.46 -7.31
N VAL A 214 -1.41 -37.83 -8.59
CA VAL A 214 -0.89 -37.02 -9.70
C VAL A 214 -1.52 -35.63 -9.69
N TYR A 215 -2.83 -35.55 -9.46
CA TYR A 215 -3.52 -34.27 -9.34
C TYR A 215 -3.00 -33.44 -8.15
N LEU A 216 -2.87 -34.07 -6.98
CA LEU A 216 -2.40 -33.42 -5.75
C LEU A 216 -0.98 -32.85 -5.90
N VAL A 217 -0.05 -33.63 -6.45
CA VAL A 217 1.34 -33.19 -6.70
C VAL A 217 1.37 -31.99 -7.66
N ASN A 218 0.64 -32.07 -8.78
CA ASN A 218 0.58 -30.97 -9.75
C ASN A 218 -0.01 -29.69 -9.14
N LYS A 219 -1.04 -29.82 -8.30
CA LYS A 219 -1.66 -28.69 -7.62
C LYS A 219 -0.68 -28.00 -6.67
N ILE A 220 -0.02 -28.77 -5.81
CA ILE A 220 0.94 -28.26 -4.83
C ILE A 220 2.15 -27.65 -5.51
N HIS A 221 2.68 -28.29 -6.56
CA HIS A 221 3.83 -27.79 -7.30
C HIS A 221 3.54 -26.44 -7.98
N ARG A 222 2.38 -26.30 -8.65
CA ARG A 222 1.96 -25.02 -9.25
C ARG A 222 1.83 -23.91 -8.21
N ARG A 223 1.23 -24.22 -7.05
CA ARG A 223 1.00 -23.25 -5.99
C ARG A 223 2.29 -22.83 -5.30
N SER A 224 3.15 -23.79 -4.96
CA SER A 224 4.46 -23.56 -4.34
C SER A 224 5.40 -22.76 -5.26
N SER A 225 5.38 -23.07 -6.56
CA SER A 225 6.11 -22.29 -7.57
C SER A 225 5.67 -20.83 -7.63
N ALA A 226 4.37 -20.54 -7.48
CA ALA A 226 3.86 -19.17 -7.46
C ALA A 226 4.33 -18.36 -6.24
N VAL A 227 4.74 -19.03 -5.15
CA VAL A 227 5.29 -18.41 -3.94
C VAL A 227 6.84 -18.46 -3.94
N GLY A 228 7.46 -19.15 -4.89
CA GLY A 228 8.91 -19.31 -4.98
C GLY A 228 9.48 -20.36 -4.01
N VAL A 229 8.65 -21.32 -3.58
CA VAL A 229 9.06 -22.41 -2.68
C VAL A 229 9.14 -23.70 -3.49
N CYS A 230 10.26 -24.44 -3.33
CA CYS A 230 10.42 -25.79 -3.88
C CYS A 230 10.37 -26.80 -2.73
N ILE A 231 9.46 -27.76 -2.83
CA ILE A 231 9.24 -28.82 -1.83
C ILE A 231 9.22 -30.22 -2.48
N ASP A 232 9.81 -30.34 -3.66
CA ASP A 232 9.76 -31.57 -4.47
C ASP A 232 10.47 -32.73 -3.76
N ASN A 233 11.58 -32.48 -3.06
CA ASN A 233 12.32 -33.51 -2.32
C ASN A 233 11.50 -34.08 -1.16
N GLU A 234 10.81 -33.21 -0.42
CA GLU A 234 9.97 -33.55 0.71
C GLU A 234 8.72 -34.31 0.25
N MET A 235 8.09 -33.88 -0.86
CA MET A 235 6.97 -34.61 -1.48
C MET A 235 7.40 -35.99 -1.98
N MET A 236 8.56 -36.10 -2.64
CA MET A 236 9.12 -37.39 -3.06
C MET A 236 9.39 -38.31 -1.87
N GLY A 237 9.94 -37.78 -0.77
CA GLY A 237 10.15 -38.54 0.46
C GLY A 237 8.85 -39.11 1.02
N LYS A 238 7.79 -38.29 1.08
CA LYS A 238 6.46 -38.72 1.51
C LYS A 238 5.87 -39.79 0.60
N LEU A 239 5.93 -39.63 -0.73
CA LEU A 239 5.42 -40.66 -1.64
C LEU A 239 6.13 -42.01 -1.48
N LYS A 240 7.44 -42.00 -1.17
CA LYS A 240 8.21 -43.21 -0.87
C LYS A 240 7.78 -43.86 0.45
N GLU A 241 7.52 -43.07 1.50
CA GLU A 241 7.03 -43.58 2.79
C GLU A 241 5.70 -44.34 2.68
N TYR A 242 4.82 -43.93 1.76
CA TYR A 242 3.51 -44.56 1.54
C TYR A 242 3.54 -45.68 0.47
N GLU A 243 4.70 -46.02 -0.10
CA GLU A 243 4.88 -47.06 -1.13
C GLU A 243 3.90 -46.95 -2.34
N MET A 244 3.45 -45.74 -2.67
CA MET A 244 2.34 -45.54 -3.61
C MET A 244 2.70 -45.72 -5.08
N LEU A 245 3.93 -45.39 -5.45
CA LEU A 245 4.42 -45.33 -6.82
C LEU A 245 5.83 -45.91 -6.88
N GLU A 246 6.18 -46.53 -8.01
CA GLU A 246 7.56 -46.96 -8.22
C GLU A 246 8.49 -45.76 -8.32
N GLU A 247 9.77 -45.92 -7.99
CA GLU A 247 10.71 -44.80 -7.95
C GLU A 247 10.84 -44.07 -9.30
N GLY A 248 10.65 -44.78 -10.42
CA GLY A 248 10.61 -44.21 -11.76
C GLY A 248 9.37 -43.35 -12.02
N GLU A 249 8.20 -43.76 -11.51
CA GLU A 249 6.94 -43.03 -11.63
C GLU A 249 6.95 -41.76 -10.76
N ILE A 250 7.50 -41.85 -9.55
CA ILE A 250 7.70 -40.69 -8.66
C ILE A 250 8.60 -39.66 -9.35
N LYS A 251 9.75 -40.06 -9.90
CA LYS A 251 10.69 -39.16 -10.58
C LYS A 251 10.05 -38.47 -11.80
N ALA A 252 9.17 -39.17 -12.52
CA ALA A 252 8.47 -38.61 -13.67
C ALA A 252 7.51 -37.46 -13.31
N LEU A 253 6.98 -37.41 -12.07
CA LEU A 253 6.06 -36.34 -11.63
C LEU A 253 6.75 -34.97 -11.45
N PHE A 254 8.06 -34.96 -11.25
CA PHE A 254 8.84 -33.75 -10.94
C PHE A 254 9.80 -33.34 -12.07
N GLN A 255 9.81 -34.07 -13.19
CA GLN A 255 10.62 -33.75 -14.38
C GLN A 255 9.81 -32.94 -15.39
N LYS A 256 9.78 -31.60 -15.25
CA LYS A 256 9.34 -30.66 -16.29
C LYS A 256 10.19 -29.39 -16.27
#